data_AF-L8MBQ9-F1
#
_entry.id   AF-L8MBQ9-F1
#
_cell.length_a   1.000
_cell.length_b   1.000
_cell.length_c   1.000
_cell.angle_alpha   90.00
_cell.angle_beta   90.00
_cell.angle_gamma   90.00
#
_symmetry.space_group_name_H-M   'P 1'
#
loop_
_entity.id
_entity.type
_entity.pdbx_description
1 polymer ?
#
loop_
_entity_poly.entity_id
_entity_poly.type
_entity_poly.pdbx_seq_one_letter_code
_entity_poly.pdbx_strand_id
1 'polypeptide(L)'
;MCKSYSFSTQPRKIIQPKHLGVILQEAHLVSSPQIELALQDQIYYPDLRLGEIVAMRGWIKQETADFFAQDWWVLTRERNRKPLGYYLKSSALIEAEHIDAILEEQKRTGIRFGSVAVLQGLLKSKTLDFFLMNLFPRELSVSPKSTIYQISSPQDLRSPRKIATPETPTQKTHQLEQNKPQTEKNEEDEIKWIG
;
A
#
# COMPACT_ATOMS: atom_id res chain seq x y z
N MET A 1 -15.66 35.49 -27.45
CA MET A 1 -15.92 34.06 -27.13
C MET A 1 -15.09 33.69 -25.91
N CYS A 2 -15.70 33.58 -24.73
CA CYS A 2 -15.04 33.09 -23.52
C CYS A 2 -15.84 31.89 -23.00
N LYS A 3 -15.21 30.71 -23.00
CA LYS A 3 -15.80 29.49 -22.42
C LYS A 3 -15.48 29.50 -20.93
N SER A 4 -16.48 29.82 -20.11
CA SER A 4 -16.43 29.69 -18.67
C SER A 4 -16.42 28.21 -18.31
N TYR A 5 -15.30 27.69 -17.80
CA TYR A 5 -15.25 26.35 -17.25
C TYR A 5 -15.74 26.38 -15.80
N SER A 6 -16.94 25.84 -15.58
CA SER A 6 -17.49 25.61 -14.25
C SER A 6 -16.75 24.45 -13.59
N PHE A 7 -15.99 24.72 -12.52
CA PHE A 7 -15.43 23.69 -11.67
C PHE A 7 -16.56 23.00 -10.91
N SER A 8 -16.84 21.74 -11.26
CA SER A 8 -17.75 20.88 -10.49
C SER A 8 -17.10 20.52 -9.16
N THR A 9 -17.44 21.25 -8.10
CA THR A 9 -17.17 20.84 -6.72
C THR A 9 -18.10 19.69 -6.36
N GLN A 10 -17.63 18.47 -6.54
CA GLN A 10 -18.32 17.29 -6.02
C GLN A 10 -18.45 17.43 -4.48
N PRO A 11 -19.66 17.28 -3.91
CA PRO A 11 -19.86 17.39 -2.48
C PRO A 11 -19.06 16.29 -1.77
N ARG A 12 -18.20 16.68 -0.82
CA ARG A 12 -17.47 15.71 0.02
C ARG A 12 -18.50 14.91 0.80
N LYS A 13 -18.53 13.58 0.63
CA LYS A 13 -19.37 12.68 1.42
C LYS A 13 -19.02 12.89 2.89
N ILE A 14 -19.93 13.47 3.66
CA ILE A 14 -19.76 13.64 5.10
C ILE A 14 -19.80 12.22 5.69
N ILE A 15 -18.65 11.74 6.18
CA ILE A 15 -18.56 10.42 6.78
C ILE A 15 -19.21 10.54 8.18
N GLN A 16 -20.46 10.13 8.27
CA GLN A 16 -21.21 9.99 9.53
C GLN A 16 -20.45 9.06 10.47
N PRO A 17 -20.47 9.25 11.81
CA PRO A 17 -19.89 8.29 12.75
C PRO A 17 -20.58 6.92 12.57
N LYS A 18 -19.86 5.97 11.99
CA LYS A 18 -20.23 4.57 11.81
C LYS A 18 -19.75 3.78 13.01
N HIS A 19 -20.44 2.68 13.30
CA HIS A 19 -19.97 1.72 14.29
C HIS A 19 -18.66 1.06 13.84
N LEU A 20 -17.77 0.77 14.79
CA LEU A 20 -16.47 0.13 14.53
C LEU A 20 -16.61 -1.14 13.68
N GLY A 21 -17.59 -2.00 13.99
CA GLY A 21 -17.82 -3.24 13.23
C GLY A 21 -18.10 -3.01 11.75
N VAL A 22 -18.85 -1.95 11.41
CA VAL A 22 -19.14 -1.58 10.01
C VAL A 22 -17.87 -1.13 9.30
N ILE A 23 -17.03 -0.33 9.96
CA ILE A 23 -15.76 0.13 9.39
C ILE A 23 -14.84 -1.05 9.10
N LEU A 24 -14.66 -1.94 10.08
CA LEU A 24 -13.78 -3.10 9.94
C LEU A 24 -14.28 -4.07 8.85
N GLN A 25 -15.61 -4.19 8.71
CA GLN A 25 -16.23 -4.99 7.66
C GLN A 25 -16.02 -4.37 6.26
N GLU A 26 -16.27 -3.06 6.12
CA GLU A 26 -16.03 -2.33 4.86
C GLU A 26 -14.54 -2.36 4.47
N ALA A 27 -13.64 -2.36 5.45
CA ALA A 27 -12.20 -2.52 5.25
C ALA A 27 -11.77 -3.95 4.91
N HIS A 28 -12.70 -4.91 4.86
CA HIS A 28 -12.42 -6.34 4.62
C HIS A 28 -11.43 -6.97 5.63
N LEU A 29 -11.37 -6.41 6.84
CA LEU A 29 -10.56 -6.92 7.94
C LEU A 29 -11.30 -8.00 8.72
N VAL A 30 -12.63 -7.88 8.79
CA VAL A 30 -13.54 -8.84 9.41
C VAL A 30 -14.75 -9.08 8.52
N SER A 31 -15.38 -10.24 8.68
CA SER A 31 -16.60 -10.65 7.97
C SER A 31 -17.86 -10.42 8.82
N SER A 32 -19.05 -10.45 8.19
CA SER A 32 -20.32 -10.35 8.96
C SER A 32 -20.45 -11.44 10.03
N PRO A 33 -20.17 -12.73 9.74
CA PRO A 33 -20.23 -13.76 10.76
C PRO A 33 -19.26 -13.53 11.91
N GLN A 34 -18.07 -12.96 11.64
CA GLN A 34 -17.13 -12.60 12.70
C GLN A 34 -17.67 -11.48 13.59
N ILE A 35 -18.28 -10.44 13.00
CA ILE A 35 -18.94 -9.38 13.78
C ILE A 35 -20.08 -9.95 14.63
N GLU A 36 -20.94 -10.79 14.07
CA GLU A 36 -22.06 -11.41 14.79
C GLU A 36 -21.58 -12.26 15.97
N LEU A 37 -20.54 -13.08 15.76
CA LEU A 37 -19.92 -13.87 16.82
C LEU A 37 -19.28 -12.99 17.92
N ALA A 38 -18.55 -11.94 17.55
CA ALA A 38 -17.97 -11.03 18.55
C ALA A 38 -19.05 -10.28 19.34
N LEU A 39 -20.16 -9.91 18.72
CA LEU A 39 -21.29 -9.31 19.43
C LEU A 39 -21.94 -10.31 20.40
N GLN A 40 -22.03 -11.59 20.03
CA GLN A 40 -22.49 -12.64 20.93
C GLN A 40 -21.53 -12.81 22.13
N ASP A 41 -20.22 -12.75 21.90
CA ASP A 41 -19.25 -12.84 23.00
C ASP A 41 -19.33 -11.66 23.96
N GLN A 42 -19.70 -10.48 23.46
CA GLN A 42 -19.82 -9.29 24.28
C GLN A 42 -20.87 -9.46 25.40
N ILE A 43 -21.85 -10.36 25.21
CA ILE A 43 -22.81 -10.73 26.25
C ILE A 43 -22.10 -11.43 27.44
N TYR A 44 -21.09 -12.25 27.14
CA TYR A 44 -20.31 -13.00 28.14
C TYR A 44 -19.13 -12.20 28.71
N TYR A 45 -18.63 -11.21 27.95
CA TYR A 45 -17.54 -10.32 28.34
C TYR A 45 -17.99 -8.85 28.27
N PRO A 46 -18.86 -8.39 29.18
CA PRO A 46 -19.48 -7.06 29.10
C PRO A 46 -18.46 -5.91 29.24
N ASP A 47 -17.31 -6.16 29.84
CA ASP A 47 -16.23 -5.18 30.00
C ASP A 47 -15.42 -4.98 28.70
N LEU A 48 -15.50 -5.93 27.75
CA LEU A 48 -14.76 -5.86 26.49
C LEU A 48 -15.57 -5.13 25.41
N ARG A 49 -14.90 -4.20 24.74
CA ARG A 49 -15.41 -3.53 23.54
C ARG A 49 -15.29 -4.45 22.34
N LEU A 50 -16.12 -4.22 21.32
CA LEU A 50 -16.11 -5.01 20.08
C LEU A 50 -14.70 -5.16 19.49
N GLY A 51 -13.89 -4.09 19.47
CA GLY A 51 -12.52 -4.13 18.95
C GLY A 51 -11.61 -5.08 19.73
N GLU A 52 -11.70 -5.06 21.06
CA GLU A 52 -10.94 -5.95 21.95
C GLU A 52 -11.35 -7.41 21.78
N ILE A 53 -12.65 -7.68 21.60
CA ILE A 53 -13.15 -9.05 21.37
C ILE A 53 -12.64 -9.60 20.03
N VAL A 54 -12.72 -8.80 18.96
CA VAL A 54 -12.24 -9.18 17.63
C VAL A 54 -10.73 -9.45 17.65
N ALA A 55 -9.97 -8.65 18.40
CA ALA A 55 -8.53 -8.85 18.58
C ALA A 55 -8.20 -10.05 19.48
N MET A 56 -8.93 -10.24 20.58
CA MET A 56 -8.82 -11.41 21.48
C MET A 56 -9.04 -12.73 20.73
N ARG A 57 -9.96 -12.74 19.76
CA ARG A 57 -10.19 -13.90 18.88
C ARG A 57 -9.12 -14.09 17.80
N GLY A 58 -8.17 -13.17 17.68
CA GLY A 58 -7.06 -13.23 16.73
C GLY A 58 -7.45 -12.94 15.28
N TRP A 59 -8.60 -12.29 15.01
CA TRP A 59 -8.99 -11.95 13.64
C TRP A 59 -8.26 -10.72 13.10
N ILE A 60 -7.90 -9.80 14.00
CA ILE A 60 -7.03 -8.64 13.71
C ILE A 60 -6.10 -8.42 14.91
N LYS A 61 -5.06 -7.59 14.73
CA LYS A 61 -4.21 -7.13 15.84
C LYS A 61 -4.97 -6.10 16.69
N GLN A 62 -4.66 -5.99 17.98
CA GLN A 62 -5.27 -5.01 18.88
C GLN A 62 -5.02 -3.58 18.40
N GLU A 63 -3.82 -3.30 17.92
CA GLU A 63 -3.40 -2.01 17.37
C GLU A 63 -4.23 -1.64 16.13
N THR A 64 -4.60 -2.63 15.32
CA THR A 64 -5.51 -2.41 14.19
C THR A 64 -6.90 -2.00 14.69
N ALA A 65 -7.44 -2.70 15.70
CA ALA A 65 -8.73 -2.36 16.29
C ALA A 65 -8.72 -0.93 16.87
N ASP A 66 -7.67 -0.59 17.61
CA ASP A 66 -7.50 0.71 18.26
C ASP A 66 -7.37 1.84 17.24
N PHE A 67 -6.59 1.67 16.18
CA PHE A 67 -6.47 2.63 15.09
C PHE A 67 -7.84 2.98 14.47
N PHE A 68 -8.67 1.96 14.20
CA PHE A 68 -10.00 2.19 13.62
C PHE A 68 -11.00 2.79 14.62
N ALA A 69 -10.86 2.49 15.90
CA ALA A 69 -11.71 3.03 16.94
C ALA A 69 -11.39 4.50 17.27
N GLN A 70 -10.11 4.86 17.27
CA GLN A 70 -9.63 6.14 17.80
C GLN A 70 -9.28 7.14 16.68
N ASP A 71 -8.49 6.74 15.69
CA ASP A 71 -7.87 7.67 14.75
C ASP A 71 -8.67 7.84 13.46
N TRP A 72 -9.29 6.76 12.96
CA TRP A 72 -9.88 6.71 11.63
C TRP A 72 -10.88 7.85 11.34
N TRP A 73 -11.71 8.20 12.33
CA TRP A 73 -12.70 9.27 12.22
C TRP A 73 -12.11 10.65 12.02
N VAL A 74 -11.02 10.92 12.74
CA VAL A 74 -10.30 12.19 12.66
C VAL A 74 -9.57 12.26 11.34
N LEU A 75 -8.79 11.22 11.04
CA LEU A 75 -7.96 11.13 9.85
C LEU A 75 -8.79 11.31 8.59
N THR A 76 -9.93 10.64 8.44
CA THR A 76 -10.76 10.74 7.24
C THR A 76 -11.35 12.15 7.00
N ARG A 77 -11.39 13.03 8.00
CA ARG A 77 -11.87 14.42 7.88
C ARG A 77 -10.76 15.45 7.66
N GLU A 78 -9.51 15.10 7.99
CA GLU A 78 -8.37 16.00 7.83
C GLU A 78 -8.14 16.42 6.37
N ARG A 79 -7.62 17.63 6.17
CA ARG A 79 -7.25 18.12 4.82
C ARG A 79 -5.81 17.76 4.46
N ASN A 80 -4.92 17.66 5.45
CA ASN A 80 -3.51 17.37 5.25
C ASN A 80 -3.28 15.88 5.38
N ARG A 81 -3.11 15.19 4.25
CA ARG A 81 -2.92 13.73 4.22
C ARG A 81 -1.45 13.38 4.35
N LYS A 82 -1.18 12.32 5.11
CA LYS A 82 0.11 11.63 5.10
C LYS A 82 0.15 10.64 3.92
N PRO A 83 1.34 10.16 3.51
CA PRO A 83 1.43 9.11 2.49
C PRO A 83 0.70 7.83 2.92
N LEU A 84 0.21 7.04 1.96
CA LEU A 84 -0.54 5.80 2.23
C LEU A 84 0.19 4.84 3.18
N GLY A 85 1.51 4.66 3.00
CA GLY A 85 2.32 3.78 3.85
C GLY A 85 2.29 4.16 5.34
N TYR A 86 2.14 5.45 5.67
CA TYR A 86 2.01 5.91 7.05
C TYR A 86 0.76 5.31 7.72
N TYR A 87 -0.38 5.32 7.03
CA TYR A 87 -1.64 4.82 7.56
C TYR A 87 -1.66 3.30 7.67
N LEU A 88 -1.07 2.60 6.69
CA LEU A 88 -0.96 1.14 6.72
C LEU A 88 -0.03 0.65 7.84
N LYS A 89 1.05 1.40 8.13
CA LYS A 89 1.90 1.17 9.30
C LYS A 89 1.17 1.47 10.61
N SER A 90 0.52 2.62 10.70
CA SER A 90 -0.17 3.06 11.94
C SER A 90 -1.33 2.14 12.32
N SER A 91 -1.98 1.51 11.33
CA SER A 91 -3.02 0.50 11.56
C SER A 91 -2.49 -0.91 11.82
N ALA A 92 -1.16 -1.08 11.92
CA ALA A 92 -0.48 -2.37 12.06
C ALA A 92 -0.81 -3.40 10.97
N LEU A 93 -1.31 -2.95 9.81
CA LEU A 93 -1.59 -3.80 8.65
C LEU A 93 -0.32 -4.15 7.86
N ILE A 94 0.68 -3.27 7.90
CA ILE A 94 2.00 -3.50 7.30
C ILE A 94 3.07 -3.08 8.32
N GLU A 95 4.04 -3.95 8.55
CA GLU A 95 5.16 -3.69 9.47
C GLU A 95 6.21 -2.79 8.82
N ALA A 96 7.00 -2.08 9.64
CA ALA A 96 7.93 -1.05 9.14
C ALA A 96 8.95 -1.62 8.15
N GLU A 97 9.42 -2.84 8.41
CA GLU A 97 10.39 -3.58 7.62
C GLU A 97 9.86 -3.87 6.21
N HIS A 98 8.56 -4.12 6.09
CA HIS A 98 7.91 -4.33 4.80
C HIS A 98 7.70 -3.02 4.03
N ILE A 99 7.56 -1.88 4.72
CA ILE A 99 7.42 -0.56 4.06
C ILE A 99 8.66 -0.26 3.21
N ASP A 100 9.86 -0.48 3.76
CA ASP A 100 11.11 -0.19 3.06
C ASP A 100 11.28 -1.09 1.83
N ALA A 101 11.01 -2.38 1.97
CA ALA A 101 11.03 -3.33 0.85
C ALA A 101 10.03 -2.94 -0.27
N ILE A 102 8.83 -2.49 0.09
CA ILE A 102 7.84 -2.00 -0.87
C ILE A 102 8.35 -0.74 -1.59
N LEU A 103 8.96 0.19 -0.86
CA LEU A 103 9.48 1.44 -1.43
C LEU A 103 10.65 1.20 -2.38
N GLU A 104 11.55 0.27 -2.06
CA GLU A 104 12.63 -0.14 -2.95
C GLU A 104 12.09 -0.77 -4.24
N GLU A 105 11.09 -1.66 -4.12
CA GLU A 105 10.47 -2.30 -5.26
C GLU A 105 9.69 -1.30 -6.14
N GLN A 106 9.01 -0.32 -5.53
CA GLN A 106 8.39 0.79 -6.25
C GLN A 106 9.42 1.61 -7.03
N LYS A 107 10.58 1.92 -6.44
CA LYS A 107 11.66 2.65 -7.14
C LYS A 107 12.19 1.86 -8.34
N ARG A 108 12.33 0.54 -8.18
CA ARG A 108 12.86 -0.36 -9.22
C ARG A 108 11.88 -0.56 -10.38
N THR A 109 10.58 -0.64 -10.10
CA THR A 109 9.56 -1.04 -11.09
C THR A 109 8.68 0.11 -11.58
N GLY A 110 8.62 1.22 -10.85
CA GLY A 110 7.65 2.30 -11.07
C GLY A 110 6.22 1.96 -10.65
N ILE A 111 5.99 0.79 -10.05
CA ILE A 111 4.67 0.37 -9.56
C ILE A 111 4.30 1.16 -8.31
N ARG A 112 3.04 1.58 -8.18
CA ARG A 112 2.53 2.28 -6.99
C ARG A 112 2.64 1.42 -5.73
N PHE A 113 3.06 2.04 -4.62
CA PHE A 113 3.18 1.44 -3.28
C PHE A 113 2.09 0.42 -2.95
N GLY A 114 0.82 0.84 -3.02
CA GLY A 114 -0.31 -0.01 -2.66
C GLY A 114 -0.42 -1.25 -3.55
N SER A 115 -0.12 -1.12 -4.84
CA SER A 115 -0.13 -2.26 -5.77
C SER A 115 1.00 -3.23 -5.49
N VAL A 116 2.21 -2.76 -5.16
CA VAL A 116 3.30 -3.64 -4.71
C VAL A 116 2.88 -4.41 -3.45
N ALA A 117 2.31 -3.73 -2.45
CA ALA A 117 1.87 -4.37 -1.21
C ALA A 117 0.84 -5.49 -1.44
N VAL A 118 -0.07 -5.30 -2.41
CA VAL A 118 -1.03 -6.34 -2.81
C VAL A 118 -0.35 -7.48 -3.56
N LEU A 119 0.55 -7.18 -4.51
CA LEU A 119 1.27 -8.20 -5.28
C LEU A 119 2.15 -9.09 -4.40
N GLN A 120 2.74 -8.53 -3.34
CA GLN A 120 3.55 -9.26 -2.37
C GLN A 120 2.71 -10.03 -1.32
N GLY A 121 1.38 -9.92 -1.36
CA GLY A 121 0.49 -10.60 -0.42
C GLY A 121 0.45 -9.97 0.99
N LEU A 122 1.06 -8.80 1.18
CA LEU A 122 1.09 -8.09 2.45
C LEU A 122 -0.23 -7.38 2.76
N LEU A 123 -1.01 -7.05 1.72
CA LEU A 123 -2.28 -6.34 1.86
C LEU A 123 -3.34 -6.89 0.92
N LYS A 124 -4.58 -7.04 1.40
CA LYS A 124 -5.70 -7.40 0.53
C LYS A 124 -6.06 -6.22 -0.38
N SER A 125 -6.29 -6.48 -1.66
CA SER A 125 -6.74 -5.47 -2.65
C SER A 125 -7.95 -4.68 -2.16
N LYS A 126 -8.97 -5.35 -1.60
CA LYS A 126 -10.16 -4.65 -1.08
C LYS A 126 -9.88 -3.74 0.12
N THR A 127 -8.92 -4.12 0.97
CA THR A 127 -8.49 -3.27 2.09
C THR A 127 -7.76 -2.04 1.57
N LEU A 128 -6.88 -2.20 0.57
CA LEU A 128 -6.26 -1.07 -0.12
C LEU A 128 -7.30 -0.10 -0.69
N ASP A 129 -8.28 -0.64 -1.44
CA ASP A 129 -9.34 0.16 -2.05
C ASP A 129 -10.11 0.96 -1.00
N PHE A 130 -10.41 0.35 0.15
CA PHE A 130 -11.05 1.02 1.27
C PHE A 130 -10.24 2.24 1.77
N PHE A 131 -8.92 2.11 1.94
CA PHE A 131 -8.08 3.24 2.35
C PHE A 131 -8.07 4.35 1.29
N LEU A 132 -7.92 4.00 0.01
CA LEU A 132 -7.89 4.98 -1.08
C LEU A 132 -9.22 5.74 -1.21
N MET A 133 -10.35 5.03 -1.11
CA MET A 133 -11.69 5.62 -1.17
C MET A 133 -11.97 6.61 -0.05
N ASN A 134 -11.46 6.37 1.14
CA ASN A 134 -11.76 7.20 2.31
C ASN A 134 -10.71 8.30 2.55
N LEU A 135 -9.45 8.07 2.21
CA LEU A 135 -8.35 9.03 2.47
C LEU A 135 -7.95 9.85 1.23
N PHE A 136 -8.06 9.27 0.03
CA PHE A 136 -7.58 9.87 -1.21
C PHE A 136 -8.65 9.89 -2.34
N PRO A 137 -9.88 10.38 -2.08
CA PRO A 137 -10.97 10.30 -3.06
C PRO A 137 -10.71 11.07 -4.37
N ARG A 138 -9.79 12.04 -4.36
CA ARG A 138 -9.40 12.82 -5.55
C ARG A 138 -8.38 12.10 -6.42
N GLU A 139 -7.63 11.16 -5.87
CA GLU A 139 -6.59 10.43 -6.62
C GLU A 139 -7.19 9.25 -7.40
N LEU A 140 -8.43 8.88 -7.08
CA LEU A 140 -9.19 7.84 -7.77
C LEU A 140 -9.70 8.27 -9.17
N SER A 141 -9.70 9.56 -9.50
CA SER A 141 -10.09 10.04 -10.83
C SER A 141 -9.03 9.79 -11.90
N VAL A 142 -7.85 9.34 -11.51
CA VAL A 142 -6.78 8.90 -12.43
C VAL A 142 -6.88 7.38 -12.59
N SER A 143 -7.95 6.92 -13.25
CA SER A 143 -8.26 5.51 -13.60
C SER A 143 -7.69 4.42 -12.66
N PRO A 144 -8.48 3.87 -11.73
CA PRO A 144 -8.05 2.82 -10.80
C PRO A 144 -7.80 1.44 -11.44
N LYS A 145 -7.89 1.30 -12.76
CA LYS A 145 -7.89 -0.01 -13.45
C LYS A 145 -6.71 -0.30 -14.38
N SER A 146 -5.77 0.63 -14.60
CA SER A 146 -4.94 0.57 -15.81
C SER A 146 -3.43 0.36 -15.63
N THR A 147 -2.95 -0.25 -14.55
CA THR A 147 -1.52 -0.66 -14.57
C THR A 147 -1.24 -2.06 -14.08
N ILE A 148 -1.98 -2.64 -13.11
CA ILE A 148 -1.60 -3.96 -12.55
C ILE A 148 -2.70 -5.01 -12.48
N TYR A 149 -3.99 -4.67 -12.61
CA TYR A 149 -5.05 -5.69 -12.69
C TYR A 149 -5.13 -6.41 -14.06
N GLN A 150 -4.14 -6.24 -14.95
CA GLN A 150 -4.06 -6.97 -16.23
C GLN A 150 -2.98 -8.05 -16.30
N ILE A 151 -2.16 -8.26 -15.26
CA ILE A 151 -1.20 -9.37 -15.24
C ILE A 151 -1.86 -10.63 -14.65
N SER A 152 -3.00 -11.02 -15.21
CA SER A 152 -3.59 -12.34 -14.97
C SER A 152 -3.88 -13.01 -16.31
N SER A 153 -2.80 -13.46 -16.96
CA SER A 153 -2.77 -14.65 -17.82
C SER A 153 -1.33 -15.15 -17.98
N PRO A 154 -1.01 -16.39 -17.57
CA PRO A 154 0.30 -17.00 -17.80
C PRO A 154 0.40 -17.55 -19.23
N GLN A 155 0.64 -16.69 -20.22
CA GLN A 155 0.98 -17.12 -21.58
C GLN A 155 2.09 -16.30 -22.27
N ASP A 156 2.39 -15.08 -21.85
CA ASP A 156 3.42 -14.26 -22.54
C ASP A 156 4.78 -14.28 -21.83
N LEU A 157 5.35 -15.48 -21.70
CA LEU A 157 6.79 -15.67 -21.63
C LEU A 157 7.25 -16.33 -22.93
N ARG A 158 7.36 -15.56 -24.00
CA ARG A 158 8.14 -15.94 -25.19
C ARG A 158 9.28 -14.95 -25.44
N SER A 159 10.45 -15.40 -24.96
CA SER A 159 11.84 -15.08 -25.30
C SER A 159 12.10 -14.16 -26.51
N PRO A 160 13.08 -13.24 -26.41
CA PRO A 160 13.94 -12.90 -27.53
C PRO A 160 15.16 -13.84 -27.56
N ARG A 161 15.18 -14.79 -28.49
CA ARG A 161 16.41 -15.52 -28.85
C ARG A 161 16.53 -15.69 -30.36
N LYS A 162 17.41 -14.89 -30.96
CA LYS A 162 18.21 -15.18 -32.17
C LYS A 162 19.50 -14.33 -32.01
N ILE A 163 20.58 -14.85 -31.43
CA ILE A 163 21.65 -15.64 -32.05
C ILE A 163 21.93 -15.20 -33.50
N ALA A 164 22.99 -14.40 -33.67
CA ALA A 164 23.82 -14.38 -34.86
C ALA A 164 25.26 -14.04 -34.43
N THR A 165 26.15 -15.02 -34.61
CA THR A 165 27.62 -14.93 -34.72
C THR A 165 28.00 -15.93 -35.82
N PRO A 166 29.16 -15.83 -36.51
CA PRO A 166 30.47 -15.31 -36.07
C PRO A 166 30.95 -14.16 -36.97
N GLU A 167 32.05 -13.44 -36.72
CA GLU A 167 33.43 -13.82 -37.11
C GLU A 167 34.50 -13.12 -36.23
N THR A 168 35.60 -13.83 -35.97
CA THR A 168 36.89 -13.35 -35.40
C THR A 168 37.98 -13.72 -36.43
N PRO A 169 39.17 -13.07 -36.50
CA PRO A 169 40.19 -13.06 -35.44
C PRO A 169 40.92 -11.70 -35.30
N THR A 170 41.59 -11.37 -34.19
CA THR A 170 43.04 -11.55 -34.05
C THR A 170 43.50 -11.10 -32.66
N GLN A 171 44.40 -11.90 -32.07
CA GLN A 171 44.98 -11.81 -30.73
C GLN A 171 46.07 -10.73 -30.62
N LYS A 172 46.27 -10.15 -29.43
CA LYS A 172 47.60 -9.84 -28.85
C LYS A 172 47.52 -9.74 -27.31
N THR A 173 48.61 -10.17 -26.68
CA THR A 173 48.81 -10.61 -25.28
C THR A 173 49.46 -9.53 -24.40
N HIS A 174 49.15 -9.53 -23.09
CA HIS A 174 49.98 -9.28 -21.87
C HIS A 174 49.09 -8.74 -20.72
N GLN A 175 48.79 -9.49 -19.63
CA GLN A 175 49.50 -9.58 -18.32
C GLN A 175 49.85 -8.18 -17.76
N LEU A 176 49.62 -7.73 -16.51
CA LEU A 176 49.47 -8.27 -15.14
C LEU A 176 48.71 -7.14 -14.36
N GLU A 177 47.93 -7.32 -13.29
CA GLU A 177 48.39 -7.28 -11.89
C GLU A 177 47.16 -7.09 -10.96
N GLN A 178 47.18 -7.73 -9.80
CA GLN A 178 46.13 -7.73 -8.78
C GLN A 178 46.37 -6.63 -7.74
N ASN A 179 45.32 -5.98 -7.22
CA ASN A 179 44.97 -5.93 -5.78
C ASN A 179 43.90 -4.86 -5.42
N LYS A 180 42.93 -5.30 -4.60
CA LYS A 180 41.97 -4.53 -3.76
C LYS A 180 42.72 -4.13 -2.44
N PRO A 181 42.18 -3.38 -1.44
CA PRO A 181 40.81 -2.88 -1.30
C PRO A 181 40.58 -1.50 -0.61
N GLN A 182 39.31 -1.08 -0.73
CA GLN A 182 38.44 -0.49 0.31
C GLN A 182 38.56 0.97 0.79
N THR A 183 37.38 1.62 0.71
CA THR A 183 36.72 2.49 1.69
C THR A 183 37.38 3.83 2.05
N GLU A 184 36.71 4.94 1.75
CA GLU A 184 36.01 5.79 2.72
C GLU A 184 35.63 7.14 2.09
N LYS A 185 34.36 7.52 2.35
CA LYS A 185 33.83 8.87 2.66
C LYS A 185 34.15 10.00 1.68
N ASN A 186 33.09 10.63 1.17
CA ASN A 186 32.74 12.05 1.39
C ASN A 186 31.28 12.19 0.91
N GLU A 187 30.34 12.55 1.78
CA GLU A 187 29.96 13.94 2.10
C GLU A 187 29.25 14.60 0.92
N GLU A 188 28.04 15.13 1.21
CA GLU A 188 27.28 16.08 0.39
C GLU A 188 26.55 15.39 -0.80
N ASP A 189 25.22 15.39 -0.93
CA ASP A 189 24.39 16.56 -1.18
C ASP A 189 22.89 16.25 -0.98
N GLU A 190 22.24 17.06 -0.14
CA GLU A 190 21.11 17.90 -0.55
C GLU A 190 20.12 17.35 -1.62
N ILE A 191 19.32 16.32 -1.31
CA ILE A 191 18.19 15.95 -2.19
C ILE A 191 16.90 16.65 -1.78
N LYS A 192 16.72 17.78 -2.45
CA LYS A 192 15.51 18.59 -2.62
C LYS A 192 14.35 17.76 -3.21
N TRP A 193 13.32 17.48 -2.41
CA TRP A 193 12.09 16.84 -2.91
C TRP A 193 11.19 17.90 -3.56
N ILE A 194 11.24 17.96 -4.88
CA ILE A 194 10.33 18.75 -5.73
C ILE A 194 8.94 18.11 -5.77
N GLY A 195 7.92 18.97 -5.82
CA GLY A 195 6.50 18.62 -5.94
C GLY A 195 5.99 18.55 -7.38
#